data_AF-A0A1J5Q3K6-F1
#
_entry.id   AF-A0A1J5Q3K6-F1
#
_cell.length_a   1.000
_cell.length_b   1.000
_cell.length_c   1.000
_cell.angle_alpha   90.00
_cell.angle_beta   90.00
_cell.angle_gamma   90.00
#
_symmetry.space_group_name_H-M   'P 1'
#
loop_
_entity.id
_entity.type
_entity.pdbx_description
1 polymer ?
#
loop_
_entity_poly.entity_id
_entity_poly.type
_entity_poly.pdbx_seq_one_letter_code
_entity_poly.pdbx_strand_id
1 'polypeptide(L)' 'MFDPRITLQQQVSEQLKARFGDKVFDTMVPRNVRLAEAPSYGVPGVVFDPASKGALAFVAFAQEMVQRIQTM' A
#
# COMPACT_ATOMS: atom_id res chain seq x y z
N MET A 1 4.65 -4.68 -0.11
CA MET A 1 3.96 -5.28 -1.26
C MET A 1 3.33 -6.59 -0.82
N PHE A 2 2.00 -6.62 -0.79
CA PHE A 2 1.21 -7.76 -0.34
C PHE A 2 0.70 -8.61 -1.53
N ASP A 3 0.61 -9.92 -1.35
CA ASP A 3 -0.04 -10.89 -2.24
C ASP A 3 -1.01 -11.75 -1.41
N PRO A 4 -2.34 -11.63 -1.63
CA PRO A 4 -3.34 -12.35 -0.86
C PRO A 4 -3.24 -13.87 -1.03
N ARG A 5 -2.50 -14.38 -2.01
CA ARG A 5 -2.36 -15.83 -2.23
C ARG A 5 -1.29 -16.47 -1.35
N ILE A 6 -0.48 -15.66 -0.66
CA ILE A 6 0.62 -16.14 0.18
C ILE A 6 0.19 -16.15 1.64
N THR A 7 -0.05 -17.34 2.19
CA THR A 7 -0.49 -17.55 3.58
C THR A 7 0.43 -16.86 4.59
N LEU A 8 1.75 -16.93 4.39
CA LEU A 8 2.72 -16.28 5.28
C LEU A 8 2.49 -14.76 5.34
N GLN A 9 2.14 -14.12 4.23
CA GLN A 9 1.91 -12.67 4.21
C GLN A 9 0.62 -12.29 4.94
N GLN A 10 -0.41 -13.13 4.87
CA GLN A 10 -1.63 -12.96 5.65
C GLN A 10 -1.33 -13.06 7.16
N GLN A 11 -0.65 -14.13 7.57
CA GLN A 11 -0.28 -14.36 8.97
C GLN A 11 0.57 -13.21 9.54
N VAL A 12 1.58 -12.76 8.79
CA VAL A 12 2.41 -11.61 9.21
C VAL A 12 1.57 -10.33 9.28
N SER A 13 0.65 -10.11 8.34
CA SER A 13 -0.24 -8.94 8.37
C SER A 13 -1.13 -8.94 9.62
N GLU A 14 -1.70 -10.09 9.99
CA GLU A 14 -2.52 -10.25 11.19
C GLU A 14 -1.69 -10.01 12.47
N GLN A 15 -0.47 -10.55 12.53
CA GLN A 15 0.44 -10.34 13.66
C GLN A 15 0.84 -8.86 13.80
N LEU A 16 1.09 -8.16 12.69
CA LEU A 16 1.38 -6.73 12.72
C LEU A 16 0.20 -5.94 13.27
N LYS A 17 -1.02 -6.21 12.80
CA LYS A 17 -2.24 -5.56 13.32
C LYS A 17 -2.44 -5.83 14.81
N ALA A 18 -2.27 -7.09 15.24
CA ALA A 18 -2.41 -7.46 16.66
C ALA A 18 -1.36 -6.79 17.56
N ARG A 19 -0.11 -6.65 17.09
CA ARG A 19 0.99 -6.11 17.90
C ARG A 19 1.04 -4.58 17.95
N PHE A 20 0.70 -3.93 16.84
CA PHE A 20 0.92 -2.50 16.63
C PHE A 20 -0.38 -1.70 16.52
N GLY A 21 -1.54 -2.35 16.38
CA GLY A 21 -2.86 -1.73 16.38
C GLY A 21 -2.92 -0.53 15.45
N ASP A 22 -3.30 0.63 16.01
CA ASP A 22 -3.46 1.92 15.33
C ASP A 22 -2.14 2.54 14.85
N LYS A 23 -1.04 1.79 14.78
CA LYS A 23 0.18 2.19 14.04
C LYS A 23 0.28 1.51 12.67
N VAL A 24 -0.54 0.49 12.43
CA VAL A 24 -0.64 -0.17 11.12
C VAL A 24 -1.70 0.54 10.30
N PHE A 25 -1.43 0.74 9.02
CA PHE A 25 -2.43 1.26 8.07
C PHE A 25 -3.35 0.15 7.59
N ASP A 26 -4.63 0.46 7.43
CA ASP A 26 -5.61 -0.49 6.90
C ASP A 26 -5.49 -0.63 5.39
N THR A 27 -5.02 0.41 4.71
CA THR A 27 -4.78 0.37 3.27
C THR A 27 -3.60 -0.55 2.95
N MET A 28 -3.87 -1.50 2.07
CA MET A 28 -2.90 -2.50 1.65
C MET A 28 -2.39 -2.24 0.24
N VAL A 29 -1.07 -2.07 0.09
CA VAL A 29 -0.44 -1.87 -1.22
C VAL A 29 0.00 -3.22 -1.82
N PRO A 30 -0.64 -3.68 -2.91
CA PRO A 30 -0.34 -4.97 -3.51
C PRO A 30 1.01 -4.96 -4.23
N ARG A 31 1.58 -6.15 -4.45
CA ARG A 31 2.66 -6.31 -5.45
C ARG A 31 2.10 -5.98 -6.83
N ASN A 32 2.70 -5.02 -7.53
CA ASN A 32 2.21 -4.52 -8.81
C ASN A 32 3.39 -4.20 -9.74
N VAL A 33 3.34 -4.71 -10.97
CA VAL A 33 4.43 -4.57 -11.96
C VAL A 33 4.59 -3.13 -12.42
N ARG A 34 3.50 -2.38 -12.62
CA ARG A 34 3.55 -0.99 -13.07
C ARG A 34 4.26 -0.08 -12.07
N LEU A 35 4.00 -0.27 -10.77
CA LEU A 35 4.74 0.44 -9.73
C LEU A 35 6.24 0.09 -9.73
N ALA A 36 6.59 -1.16 -10.05
CA ALA A 36 7.98 -1.59 -10.11
C ALA A 36 8.71 -1.08 -11.37
N GLU A 37 7.98 -0.86 -12.47
CA GLU A 37 8.50 -0.32 -13.74
C GLU A 37 8.69 1.20 -13.69
N ALA A 38 7.83 1.93 -12.99
CA ALA A 38 7.84 3.40 -12.96
C ALA A 38 9.21 4.06 -12.69
N PRO A 39 10.06 3.56 -11.76
CA PRO A 39 11.40 4.10 -11.53
C PRO A 39 12.29 4.08 -12.77
N SER A 40 12.18 3.07 -13.63
CA SER A 40 12.95 2.96 -14.87
C SER A 40 12.60 4.05 -15.89
N TYR A 41 11.40 4.63 -15.78
CA TYR A 41 10.94 5.76 -16.60
C TYR A 41 11.13 7.12 -15.92
N GLY A 42 11.72 7.15 -14.71
CA GLY A 42 11.98 8.38 -13.97
C GLY A 42 10.73 9.12 -13.51
N VAL A 43 9.58 8.45 -13.44
CA VAL A 43 8.29 9.06 -13.05
C VAL A 43 7.69 8.35 -11.83
N PRO A 44 6.92 9.05 -10.98
CA PRO A 44 6.22 8.42 -9.86
C PRO A 44 5.22 7.36 -10.35
N GLY A 45 5.07 6.26 -9.60
CA GLY A 45 4.16 5.17 -9.97
C GLY A 45 2.69 5.59 -10.15
N VAL A 46 2.24 6.58 -9.37
CA VAL A 46 0.88 7.16 -9.50
C VAL A 46 0.69 8.00 -10.77
N VAL A 47 1.78 8.48 -11.38
CA VAL A 47 1.77 9.22 -12.65
C VAL A 47 2.01 8.27 -13.82
N PHE A 48 2.87 7.26 -13.65
CA PHE A 48 3.22 6.28 -14.68
C PHE A 48 2.01 5.50 -15.19
N ASP A 49 1.20 4.96 -14.27
CA ASP A 49 -0.08 4.31 -14.61
C ASP A 49 -1.09 4.58 -13.50
N PRO A 50 -1.86 5.70 -13.60
CA PRO A 50 -2.83 6.10 -12.58
C PRO A 50 -3.96 5.09 -12.37
N ALA A 51 -4.28 4.29 -13.40
CA ALA A 51 -5.34 3.28 -13.33
C ALA A 51 -4.84 1.94 -12.74
N SER A 52 -3.53 1.79 -12.54
CA SER A 52 -2.96 0.57 -11.97
C SER A 52 -3.46 0.34 -10.53
N LYS A 53 -3.67 -0.93 -10.16
CA LYS A 53 -4.05 -1.30 -8.79
C LYS A 53 -3.07 -0.77 -7.73
N GLY A 54 -1.80 -0.66 -8.09
CA GLY A 54 -0.77 -0.11 -7.22
C GLY A 54 -0.91 1.39 -7.01
N ALA A 55 -1.15 2.16 -8.08
CA ALA A 55 -1.37 3.60 -7.99
C ALA A 55 -2.63 3.92 -7.17
N LEU A 56 -3.74 3.24 -7.45
CA LEU A 56 -4.99 3.41 -6.71
C LEU A 56 -4.81 3.11 -5.21
N ALA A 57 -4.09 2.04 -4.86
CA ALA A 57 -3.79 1.71 -3.46
C ALA A 57 -2.92 2.76 -2.77
N PHE A 58 -1.95 3.35 -3.48
CA PHE A 58 -1.13 4.44 -2.92
C PHE A 58 -1.94 5.72 -2.68
N VAL A 59 -2.89 6.05 -3.57
CA VAL A 59 -3.78 7.19 -3.37
C VAL A 59 -4.69 6.96 -2.17
N ALA A 60 -5.28 5.77 -2.04
CA ALA A 60 -6.08 5.40 -0.86
C ALA A 60 -5.25 5.47 0.43
N PHE A 61 -4.00 5.00 0.40
CA PHE A 61 -3.10 5.07 1.55
C PHE A 61 -2.80 6.52 1.93
N ALA A 62 -2.57 7.39 0.95
CA ALA A 62 -2.35 8.81 1.19
C ALA A 62 -3.58 9.47 1.84
N GLN A 63 -4.79 9.10 1.41
CA GLN A 63 -6.03 9.58 2.03
C GLN A 63 -6.15 9.13 3.49
N GLU A 64 -5.91 7.84 3.78
CA GLU A 64 -5.91 7.31 5.15
C GLU A 64 -4.86 8.03 6.02
N MET A 65 -3.67 8.27 5.48
CA MET A 65 -2.60 8.98 6.18
C MET A 65 -3.02 10.41 6.55
N VAL A 66 -3.60 11.16 5.62
CA VAL A 66 -4.08 12.52 5.90
C VAL A 66 -5.17 12.51 6.98
N GLN A 67 -6.12 11.58 6.91
CA GLN A 67 -7.17 11.45 7.92
C GLN A 67 -6.60 11.14 9.30
N ARG A 68 -5.63 10.23 9.39
CA ARG A 68 -5.01 9.84 10.67
C ARG A 68 -4.15 10.94 11.28
N ILE A 69 -3.40 11.67 10.45
CA ILE A 69 -2.61 12.82 10.91
C ILE A 69 -3.50 13.91 11.51
N GLN A 70 -4.71 14.12 11.00
CA GLN A 70 -5.65 15.10 11.55
C GLN A 70 -6.20 14.73 12.93
N THR A 71 -6.16 13.45 13.28
CA THR A 71 -6.68 12.91 14.56
C THR A 71 -5.57 12.52 15.55
N MET A 72 -4.30 12.70 15.19
CA MET A 72 -3.13 12.52 16.07
C MET A 72 -2.79 13.83 16.77
#